data_AF-A0A6P7U6C3-F1
#
_entry.id   AF-A0A6P7U6C3-F1
#
_cell.length_a   1.000
_cell.length_b   1.000
_cell.length_c   1.000
_cell.angle_alpha   90.00
_cell.angle_beta   90.00
_cell.angle_gamma   90.00
#
_symmetry.space_group_name_H-M   'P 1'
#
loop_
_entity.id
_entity.type
_entity.pdbx_description
1 polymer ?
#
loop_
_entity_poly.entity_id
_entity_poly.type
_entity_poly.pdbx_seq_one_letter_code
_entity_poly.pdbx_strand_id
1 'polypeptide(L)'
;MTTKSSSVFLRTAHDGSIKHAEHELYHPPKRVLEKSHLPSMSHYKQMYDQSVQNPVAFWSKIAQQFFWDSFEPNQGLEWNFDSSKGPISINWFKGARTNVSYNCLDRHIKNGNGDKTVFYWSKVVS
;
A
#
# COMPACT_ATOMS: atom_id res chain seq x y z
N MET A 1 1.37 -31.80 -15.00
CA MET A 1 1.08 -31.02 -16.22
C MET A 1 2.22 -30.05 -16.43
N THR A 2 3.02 -30.33 -17.45
CA THR A 2 4.34 -29.75 -17.76
C THR A 2 4.17 -28.47 -18.58
N THR A 3 4.39 -27.30 -17.98
CA THR A 3 4.48 -26.04 -18.73
C THR A 3 5.94 -25.79 -19.10
N LYS A 4 6.17 -25.70 -20.42
CA LYS A 4 7.47 -25.62 -21.07
C LYS A 4 8.29 -24.43 -20.54
N SER A 5 9.52 -24.75 -20.14
CA SER A 5 10.61 -23.79 -20.00
C SER A 5 10.92 -23.19 -21.37
N SER A 6 10.64 -21.90 -21.54
CA SER A 6 11.17 -21.11 -22.65
C SER A 6 12.37 -20.33 -22.11
N SER A 7 13.55 -20.91 -22.27
CA SER A 7 14.82 -20.19 -22.17
C SER A 7 14.90 -19.20 -23.33
N VAL A 8 14.96 -17.89 -23.05
CA VAL A 8 15.39 -16.89 -24.04
C VAL A 8 16.43 -15.99 -23.39
N PHE A 9 17.70 -16.27 -23.67
CA PHE A 9 18.78 -15.30 -23.51
C PHE A 9 18.54 -14.17 -24.53
N LEU A 10 18.44 -12.92 -24.07
CA LEU A 10 18.41 -11.76 -24.96
C LEU A 10 19.83 -11.55 -25.52
N ARG A 11 19.99 -11.78 -26.83
CA ARG A 11 21.12 -11.24 -27.61
C ARG A 11 20.79 -9.80 -27.96
N THR A 12 21.67 -8.87 -27.62
CA THR A 12 21.70 -7.53 -28.21
C THR A 12 21.92 -7.66 -29.71
N ALA A 13 21.02 -7.07 -30.51
CA ALA A 13 21.34 -6.81 -31.91
C ALA A 13 22.43 -5.73 -31.97
N HIS A 14 23.36 -5.89 -32.90
CA HIS A 14 24.58 -5.07 -33.01
C HIS A 14 24.31 -3.63 -33.52
N ASP A 15 23.04 -3.24 -33.71
CA ASP A 15 22.60 -2.04 -34.40
C ASP A 15 21.80 -1.05 -33.54
N GLY A 16 21.70 -1.28 -32.22
CA GLY A 16 21.08 -0.33 -31.29
C GLY A 16 19.57 -0.14 -31.46
N SER A 17 18.88 -0.97 -32.24
CA SER A 17 17.43 -0.86 -32.42
C SER A 17 16.67 -1.50 -31.25
N ILE A 18 15.95 -0.70 -30.47
CA ILE A 18 15.03 -1.20 -29.44
C ILE A 18 13.80 -1.79 -30.14
N LYS A 19 13.66 -3.11 -30.12
CA LYS A 19 12.39 -3.76 -30.49
C LYS A 19 11.41 -3.56 -29.34
N HIS A 20 10.26 -2.96 -29.61
CA HIS A 20 9.13 -2.98 -28.67
C HIS A 20 8.72 -4.44 -28.45
N ALA A 21 9.15 -5.01 -27.32
CA ALA A 21 8.74 -6.33 -26.89
C ALA A 21 7.28 -6.25 -26.40
N GLU A 22 6.49 -7.27 -26.76
CA GLU A 22 5.16 -7.48 -26.20
C GLU A 22 5.20 -7.46 -24.66
N HIS A 23 4.08 -7.12 -24.02
CA HIS A 23 3.99 -6.95 -22.56
C HIS A 23 4.35 -8.26 -21.82
N GLU A 24 5.63 -8.44 -21.48
CA GLU A 24 6.11 -9.58 -20.71
C GLU A 24 5.71 -9.43 -19.25
N LEU A 25 5.02 -10.44 -18.71
CA LEU A 25 4.62 -10.46 -17.30
C LEU A 25 5.80 -10.89 -16.43
N TYR A 26 6.34 -9.95 -15.65
CA TYR A 26 7.41 -10.23 -14.70
C TYR A 26 6.85 -10.62 -13.33
N HIS A 27 7.10 -11.86 -12.92
CA HIS A 27 6.74 -12.32 -11.58
C HIS A 27 7.77 -11.85 -10.54
N PRO A 28 7.33 -11.49 -9.32
CA PRO A 28 8.25 -11.13 -8.25
C PRO A 28 9.15 -12.34 -7.91
N PRO A 29 10.45 -12.10 -7.65
CA PRO A 29 11.35 -13.18 -7.27
C PRO A 29 10.96 -13.77 -5.92
N LYS A 30 11.25 -15.07 -5.70
CA LYS A 30 10.88 -15.81 -4.48
C LYS A 30 11.22 -15.08 -3.18
N ARG A 31 12.39 -14.43 -3.12
CA ARG A 31 12.86 -13.66 -1.95
C ARG A 31 11.90 -12.53 -1.53
N VAL A 32 11.13 -11.98 -2.47
CA VAL A 32 10.13 -10.93 -2.22
C VAL A 32 8.82 -11.57 -1.78
N LEU A 33 8.41 -12.66 -2.43
CA LEU A 33 7.19 -13.39 -2.09
C LEU A 33 7.19 -13.90 -0.64
N GLU A 34 8.31 -14.46 -0.18
CA GLU A 34 8.44 -15.02 1.18
C GLU A 34 8.27 -14.00 2.29
N LYS A 35 8.57 -12.72 2.02
CA LYS A 35 8.46 -11.62 2.99
C LYS A 35 7.25 -10.71 2.76
N SER A 36 6.42 -11.04 1.77
CA SER A 36 5.27 -10.23 1.38
C SER A 36 4.14 -10.35 2.40
N HIS A 37 3.47 -9.24 2.68
CA HIS A 37 2.22 -9.25 3.45
C HIS A 37 1.04 -9.82 2.65
N LEU A 38 1.18 -9.92 1.32
CA LEU A 38 0.20 -10.51 0.42
C LEU A 38 0.79 -11.77 -0.24
N PRO A 39 0.26 -12.97 0.08
CA PRO A 39 0.85 -14.23 -0.38
C PRO A 39 0.50 -14.56 -1.83
N SER A 40 -0.57 -14.00 -2.39
CA SER A 40 -1.04 -14.31 -3.74
C SER A 40 -1.91 -13.20 -4.34
N MET A 41 -2.07 -13.23 -5.66
CA MET A 41 -3.00 -12.35 -6.37
C MET A 41 -4.47 -12.61 -5.99
N SER A 42 -4.83 -13.85 -5.66
CA SER A 42 -6.19 -14.17 -5.19
C SER A 42 -6.47 -13.51 -3.84
N HIS A 43 -5.49 -13.50 -2.93
CA HIS A 43 -5.63 -12.85 -1.64
C HIS A 43 -5.75 -11.33 -1.79
N TYR A 44 -4.94 -10.71 -2.66
CA TYR A 44 -5.08 -9.30 -3.02
C TYR A 44 -6.50 -9.01 -3.55
N LYS A 45 -6.99 -9.81 -4.50
CA LYS A 45 -8.32 -9.62 -5.08
C LYS A 45 -9.42 -9.69 -4.02
N GLN A 46 -9.34 -10.65 -3.10
CA GLN A 46 -10.29 -10.77 -2.00
C GLN A 46 -10.29 -9.51 -1.10
N MET A 47 -9.11 -9.02 -0.70
CA MET A 47 -9.01 -7.80 0.11
C MET A 47 -9.52 -6.57 -0.65
N TYR A 48 -9.24 -6.48 -1.94
CA TYR A 48 -9.75 -5.42 -2.81
C TYR A 48 -11.27 -5.46 -2.91
N ASP A 49 -11.85 -6.63 -3.17
CA ASP A 49 -13.31 -6.78 -3.26
C ASP A 49 -13.96 -6.36 -1.94
N GLN A 50 -13.37 -6.71 -0.78
CA GLN A 50 -13.84 -6.27 0.53
C GLN A 50 -13.72 -4.76 0.75
N SER A 51 -12.65 -4.13 0.29
CA SER A 51 -12.42 -2.69 0.47
C SER A 51 -13.40 -1.84 -0.34
N VAL A 52 -13.89 -2.35 -1.46
CA VAL A 52 -14.86 -1.68 -2.33
C VAL A 52 -16.30 -2.00 -1.93
N GLN A 53 -16.60 -3.26 -1.61
CA GLN A 53 -17.97 -3.69 -1.28
C GLN A 53 -18.38 -3.28 0.15
N ASN A 54 -17.45 -3.33 1.10
CA ASN A 54 -17.71 -3.00 2.51
C ASN A 54 -16.66 -2.00 3.04
N PRO A 55 -16.57 -0.79 2.44
CA PRO A 55 -15.48 0.16 2.70
C PRO A 55 -15.41 0.59 4.16
N VAL A 56 -16.57 0.87 4.79
CA VAL A 56 -16.63 1.33 6.18
C VAL A 56 -16.00 0.32 7.13
N ALA A 57 -16.40 -0.95 7.04
CA ALA A 57 -15.87 -2.01 7.90
C ALA A 57 -14.39 -2.31 7.61
N PHE A 58 -14.03 -2.40 6.32
CA PHE A 58 -12.66 -2.70 5.90
C PHE A 58 -11.68 -1.62 6.35
N TRP A 59 -11.95 -0.36 6.03
CA TRP A 59 -11.05 0.75 6.35
C TRP A 59 -11.04 1.08 7.85
N SER A 60 -12.15 0.90 8.56
CA SER A 60 -12.17 1.04 10.03
C SER A 60 -11.28 0.00 10.70
N LYS A 61 -11.23 -1.24 10.19
CA LYS A 61 -10.33 -2.27 10.71
C LYS A 61 -8.85 -1.89 10.55
N ILE A 62 -8.49 -1.30 9.41
CA ILE A 62 -7.12 -0.83 9.16
C ILE A 62 -6.81 0.40 10.04
N ALA A 63 -7.74 1.35 10.13
CA ALA A 63 -7.57 2.57 10.92
C ALA A 63 -7.33 2.31 12.41
N GLN A 64 -7.91 1.24 12.97
CA GLN A 64 -7.70 0.83 14.37
C GLN A 64 -6.24 0.49 14.72
N GLN A 65 -5.37 0.29 13.71
CA GLN A 65 -3.94 0.04 13.94
C GLN A 65 -3.16 1.32 14.31
N PHE A 66 -3.77 2.49 14.16
CA PHE A 66 -3.17 3.77 14.52
C PHE A 66 -3.61 4.20 15.91
N PHE A 67 -2.81 5.07 16.52
CA PHE A 67 -3.23 5.79 17.71
C PHE A 67 -4.27 6.85 17.31
N TRP A 68 -5.36 6.88 18.07
CA TRP A 68 -6.38 7.91 18.00
C TRP A 68 -6.65 8.42 19.42
N ASP A 69 -6.82 9.73 19.54
CA ASP A 69 -7.24 10.38 20.77
C ASP A 69 -8.78 10.35 20.90
N SER A 70 -9.48 10.38 19.76
CA SER A 70 -10.92 10.11 19.66
C SER A 70 -11.17 9.39 18.35
N PHE A 71 -11.84 8.23 18.38
CA PHE A 71 -12.16 7.46 17.19
C PHE A 71 -13.32 6.51 17.44
N GLU A 72 -14.37 6.62 16.62
CA GLU A 72 -15.50 5.70 16.62
C GLU A 72 -15.39 4.77 15.39
N PRO A 73 -15.12 3.46 15.60
CA PRO A 73 -15.06 2.51 14.50
C PRO A 73 -16.36 2.47 13.71
N ASN A 74 -16.25 2.30 12.39
CA ASN A 74 -17.38 2.20 11.45
C ASN A 74 -18.23 3.47 11.31
N GLN A 75 -17.71 4.62 11.74
CA GLN A 75 -18.35 5.92 11.55
C GLN A 75 -17.44 6.90 10.81
N GLY A 76 -18.05 7.96 10.27
CA GLY A 76 -17.33 9.11 9.71
C GLY A 76 -16.69 8.90 8.34
N LEU A 77 -16.92 7.76 7.68
CA LEU A 77 -16.68 7.60 6.24
C LEU A 77 -17.92 8.07 5.48
N GLU A 78 -17.84 9.25 4.85
CA GLU A 78 -18.92 9.88 4.08
C GLU A 78 -18.35 10.37 2.75
N TRP A 79 -19.02 10.11 1.62
CA TRP A 79 -18.59 10.64 0.34
C TRP A 79 -19.78 10.97 -0.57
N ASN A 80 -19.59 11.98 -1.41
CA ASN A 80 -20.45 12.31 -2.54
C ASN A 80 -19.57 12.56 -3.76
N PHE A 81 -19.68 11.70 -4.77
CA PHE A 81 -19.07 11.89 -6.09
C PHE A 81 -20.09 12.37 -7.13
N ASP A 82 -21.37 12.46 -6.75
CA ASP A 82 -22.45 12.84 -7.63
C ASP A 82 -22.72 14.35 -7.48
N SER A 83 -22.26 15.11 -8.47
CA SER A 83 -22.43 16.56 -8.49
C SER A 83 -23.90 17.00 -8.60
N SER A 84 -24.83 16.12 -8.97
CA SER A 84 -26.26 16.42 -8.99
C SER A 84 -26.91 16.40 -7.61
N LYS A 85 -26.33 15.66 -6.65
CA LYS A 85 -26.85 15.49 -5.28
C LYS A 85 -26.30 16.51 -4.29
N GLY A 86 -25.37 17.35 -4.74
CA GLY A 86 -24.71 18.37 -3.93
C GLY A 86 -23.23 18.51 -4.27
N PRO A 87 -22.47 19.27 -3.47
CA PRO A 87 -21.04 19.42 -3.66
C PRO A 87 -20.32 18.07 -3.57
N ILE A 88 -19.28 17.91 -4.37
CA ILE A 88 -18.36 16.78 -4.25
C ILE A 88 -17.70 16.85 -2.88
N SER A 89 -17.80 15.79 -2.09
CA SER A 89 -17.29 15.75 -0.73
C SER A 89 -16.73 14.37 -0.40
N ILE A 90 -15.65 14.33 0.37
CA ILE A 90 -15.00 13.09 0.81
C ILE A 90 -14.50 13.32 2.23
N ASN A 91 -15.12 12.66 3.19
CA ASN A 91 -14.71 12.70 4.59
C ASN A 91 -14.30 11.30 5.02
N TRP A 92 -13.10 11.21 5.60
CA TRP A 92 -12.58 9.99 6.19
C TRP A 92 -12.48 10.18 7.70
N PHE A 93 -13.15 9.32 8.46
CA PHE A 93 -13.16 9.32 9.92
C PHE A 93 -13.54 10.68 10.52
N LYS A 94 -14.58 11.31 9.97
CA LYS A 94 -15.14 12.57 10.46
C LYS A 94 -15.43 12.50 11.96
N GLY A 95 -14.95 13.51 12.70
CA GLY A 95 -15.06 13.56 14.16
C GLY A 95 -13.95 12.83 14.92
N ALA A 96 -13.12 12.03 14.22
CA ALA A 96 -11.94 11.43 14.83
C ALA A 96 -10.82 12.46 15.00
N ARG A 97 -9.99 12.26 16.04
CA ARG A 97 -8.86 13.11 16.39
C ARG A 97 -7.62 12.25 16.62
N THR A 98 -6.52 12.65 15.99
CA THR A 98 -5.22 12.01 16.16
C THR A 98 -4.11 13.05 16.08
N ASN A 99 -2.89 12.64 16.44
CA ASN A 99 -1.68 13.43 16.26
C ASN A 99 -0.71 12.63 15.38
N VAL A 100 -0.29 13.23 14.27
CA VAL A 100 0.60 12.59 13.29
C VAL A 100 1.97 12.32 13.92
N SER A 101 2.55 13.30 14.60
CA SER A 101 3.85 13.13 15.29
C SER A 101 3.80 11.99 16.29
N TYR A 102 2.70 11.86 17.04
CA TYR A 102 2.54 10.75 18.00
C TYR A 102 2.55 9.39 17.32
N ASN A 103 1.86 9.25 16.18
CA ASN A 103 1.88 8.01 15.40
C ASN A 103 3.24 7.73 14.74
N CYS A 104 3.99 8.77 14.36
CA CYS A 104 5.28 8.60 13.70
C CYS A 104 6.45 8.40 14.68
N LEU A 105 6.39 8.97 15.88
CA LEU A 105 7.52 9.05 16.81
C LEU A 105 7.15 8.52 18.21
N ASP A 106 6.27 9.21 18.93
CA ASP A 106 6.03 8.98 20.35
C ASP A 106 5.60 7.55 20.65
N ARG A 107 4.67 6.97 19.86
CA ARG A 107 4.23 5.59 20.06
C ARG A 107 5.36 4.59 19.88
N HIS A 108 6.29 4.86 18.97
CA HIS A 108 7.42 3.96 18.69
C HIS A 108 8.45 4.02 19.83
N ILE A 109 8.73 5.22 20.34
CA ILE A 109 9.60 5.42 21.52
C ILE A 109 8.99 4.70 22.74
N LYS A 110 7.70 4.92 23.02
CA LYS A 110 6.98 4.26 24.12
C LYS A 110 6.97 2.74 24.02
N ASN A 111 6.95 2.22 22.80
CA ASN A 111 7.03 0.78 22.52
C ASN A 111 8.47 0.22 22.57
N GLY A 112 9.44 0.98 23.12
CA GLY A 112 10.81 0.52 23.32
C GLY A 112 11.72 0.64 22.08
N ASN A 113 11.27 1.32 21.01
CA ASN A 113 12.05 1.48 19.78
C ASN A 113 12.74 2.85 19.70
N GLY A 114 13.05 3.48 20.84
CA GLY A 114 13.63 4.82 20.90
C GLY A 114 15.01 4.94 20.25
N ASP A 115 15.81 3.88 20.31
CA ASP A 115 17.17 3.85 19.75
C ASP A 115 17.22 3.44 18.27
N LYS A 116 16.07 3.15 17.65
CA LYS A 116 16.01 2.76 16.24
C LYS A 116 16.21 3.98 15.34
N THR A 117 17.23 3.94 14.48
CA THR A 117 17.44 4.99 13.47
C THR A 117 16.20 5.16 12.57
N VAL A 118 15.61 6.37 12.58
CA VAL A 118 14.39 6.70 11.81
C VAL A 118 14.66 7.52 10.56
N PHE A 119 15.81 8.19 10.48
CA PHE A 119 16.18 9.05 9.36
C PHE A 119 17.68 8.94 9.09
N TYR A 120 18.05 8.65 7.85
CA TYR A 120 19.42 8.68 7.39
C TYR A 120 19.66 9.99 6.65
N TRP A 121 20.60 10.79 7.13
CA TRP A 121 21.02 12.01 6.46
C TRP A 121 22.42 11.81 5.88
N SER A 122 22.54 11.91 4.56
CA SER A 122 23.83 11.97 3.87
C SER A 122 24.08 13.39 3.36
N LYS A 123 25.31 13.86 3.53
CA LYS A 123 25.81 15.04 2.82
C LYS A 123 26.47 14.57 1.54
N VAL A 124 26.18 15.23 0.43
CA VAL A 124 27.00 15.10 -0.77
C VAL A 124 28.31 15.84 -0.48
N VAL A 125 29.41 15.09 -0.46
CA VAL A 125 30.75 15.68 -0.43
C VAL A 125 31.15 15.90 -1.88
N SER A 126 31.30 17.15 -2.28
CA SER A 126 31.83 17.57 -3.59
C SER A 126 33.34 17.46 -3.64
#